data_AF-A0A960KQR6-F1
#
_entry.id   AF-A0A960KQR6-F1
#
_cell.length_a   1.000
_cell.length_b   1.000
_cell.length_c   1.000
_cell.angle_alpha   90.00
_cell.angle_beta   90.00
_cell.angle_gamma   90.00
#
_symmetry.space_group_name_H-M   'P 1'
#
loop_
_entity.id
_entity.type
_entity.pdbx_description
1 polymer ?
#
loop_
_entity_poly.entity_id
_entity_poly.type
_entity_poly.pdbx_seq_one_letter_code
_entity_poly.pdbx_strand_id
1 'polypeptide(L)'
;MNRFAATVLAMLGFALSAHAVYLVGDTPADFSATDWNGNPWSLYEHRGKVVLLNFSASWCGPCHLEFPDLQSDFEAVYDPRAFELVSIDTENDSSAFLHATWDVYNPTFPILVDMEPLYWAYGNGGIPYNVVINPDGVIVHSQSGYTSHNPILAEAVANIVPYFTPVISIASLEVVGDDNLDGRPDGGETLGFQLTLSNAPNSQEARNMSVTLESDNPALTITQPTVSFPDLPSNSSVAGNALFEAQVSEGIEPQWATLTFTVSADSDSGAVSVVFTRSQRLGRANMLVVDSAPGSGGDNLVPNALTALGYTHDFWFHQDSSPLTSTELLRYETIIWLGGQSAQNVTGDLRNGLTTFVNQGGFLLFSGMGMHYNPANAQFLADIFDISILSPDTWTDAFPVLRCTEDDPFFGGTQLITAYSLSVDVIAAGPTANELGIMWGYYDQVDVGQAAAWTSHAGKRALFFGFPVEGIVPYPNLVPGSISLTEFLERAFVFAATFGPLEPVTTQIELLGGDLHLSWAASPSATAYRVYSLDGLGGAETLLLETVDTQATFPVTEGIGLFTVRAER
;
A
#
# COMPACT_ATOMS: atom_id res chain seq x y z
N MET A 1 -19.76 91.67 -25.50
CA MET A 1 -18.36 91.93 -25.12
C MET A 1 -18.22 91.66 -23.63
N ASN A 2 -17.28 90.89 -23.12
CA ASN A 2 -16.30 90.01 -23.70
C ASN A 2 -15.60 89.39 -22.47
N ARG A 3 -15.35 88.08 -22.52
CA ARG A 3 -14.10 87.50 -22.01
C ARG A 3 -13.82 87.60 -20.51
N PHE A 4 -14.67 87.05 -19.64
CA PHE A 4 -14.20 86.62 -18.31
C PHE A 4 -14.91 85.36 -17.75
N ALA A 5 -15.98 84.86 -18.37
CA ALA A 5 -16.69 83.66 -17.91
C ALA A 5 -16.18 82.33 -18.51
N ALA A 6 -15.18 82.36 -19.40
CA ALA A 6 -14.71 81.18 -20.13
C ALA A 6 -13.49 80.47 -19.51
N THR A 7 -13.01 80.89 -18.34
CA THR A 7 -11.76 80.34 -17.76
C THR A 7 -11.94 79.62 -16.43
N VAL A 8 -13.16 79.55 -15.88
CA VAL A 8 -13.43 78.75 -14.66
C VAL A 8 -14.23 77.47 -14.96
N LEU A 9 -14.75 77.31 -16.18
CA LEU A 9 -15.47 76.11 -16.62
C LEU A 9 -14.61 75.18 -17.51
N ALA A 10 -13.30 75.16 -17.27
CA ALA A 10 -12.34 74.27 -17.92
C ALA A 10 -11.38 73.57 -16.93
N MET A 11 -11.75 73.52 -15.64
CA MET A 11 -11.00 72.81 -14.58
C MET A 11 -11.89 71.91 -13.71
N LEU A 12 -13.00 71.41 -14.26
CA LEU A 12 -13.89 70.44 -13.59
C LEU A 12 -14.38 69.38 -14.59
N GLY A 13 -13.47 68.91 -15.45
CA GLY A 13 -13.75 67.93 -16.51
C GLY A 13 -12.62 66.94 -16.76
N PHE A 14 -11.64 66.85 -15.85
CA PHE A 14 -10.88 65.61 -15.69
C PHE A 14 -11.55 64.88 -14.54
N ALA A 15 -12.64 64.17 -14.84
CA ALA A 15 -12.94 63.01 -14.02
C ALA A 15 -11.68 62.15 -14.12
N LEU A 16 -10.97 61.98 -13.00
CA LEU A 16 -10.15 60.80 -12.83
C LEU A 16 -11.09 59.63 -13.14
N SER A 17 -10.98 59.04 -14.32
CA SER A 17 -11.40 57.67 -14.51
C SER A 17 -10.47 56.87 -13.62
N ALA A 18 -10.89 56.71 -12.36
CA ALA A 18 -10.41 55.61 -11.53
C ALA A 18 -10.64 54.37 -12.41
N HIS A 19 -9.55 53.77 -12.88
CA HIS A 19 -9.61 52.47 -13.53
C HIS A 19 -10.12 51.54 -12.42
N ALA A 20 -11.41 51.25 -12.44
CA ALA A 20 -11.99 50.30 -11.52
C ALA A 20 -11.30 48.98 -11.84
N VAL A 21 -10.47 48.53 -10.92
CA VAL A 21 -9.90 47.19 -10.94
C VAL A 21 -11.06 46.23 -10.75
N TYR A 22 -11.24 45.31 -11.69
CA TYR A 22 -12.21 44.23 -11.53
C TYR A 22 -11.73 43.27 -10.44
N LEU A 23 -12.63 42.95 -9.52
CA LEU A 23 -12.43 42.01 -8.42
C LEU A 23 -13.35 40.81 -8.58
N VAL A 24 -13.11 39.77 -7.78
CA VAL A 24 -14.06 38.66 -7.62
C VAL A 24 -15.45 39.22 -7.24
N GLY A 25 -16.47 38.83 -8.00
CA GLY A 25 -17.84 39.31 -7.91
C GLY A 25 -18.22 40.34 -8.98
N ASP A 26 -17.26 40.93 -9.70
CA ASP A 26 -17.55 41.90 -10.75
C ASP A 26 -17.89 41.22 -12.09
N THR A 27 -18.71 41.89 -12.88
CA THR A 27 -18.94 41.57 -14.30
C THR A 27 -18.09 42.52 -15.14
N PRO A 28 -16.96 42.07 -15.72
CA PRO A 28 -16.13 42.93 -16.52
C PRO A 28 -16.85 43.42 -17.78
N ALA A 29 -16.50 44.62 -18.23
CA ALA A 29 -16.89 45.11 -19.54
C ALA A 29 -16.35 44.17 -20.63
N ASP A 30 -17.12 44.06 -21.71
CA ASP A 30 -16.67 43.33 -22.90
C ASP A 30 -15.41 43.97 -23.51
N PHE A 31 -14.59 43.14 -24.15
CA PHE A 31 -13.43 43.57 -24.90
C PHE A 31 -13.24 42.69 -26.14
N SER A 32 -12.55 43.24 -27.13
CA SER A 32 -12.16 42.53 -28.34
C SER A 32 -10.67 42.70 -28.57
N ALA A 33 -10.06 41.66 -29.10
CA ALA A 33 -8.63 41.56 -29.35
C ALA A 33 -8.40 40.76 -30.64
N THR A 34 -7.12 40.64 -31.00
CA THR A 34 -6.67 39.75 -32.05
C THR A 34 -5.66 38.79 -31.42
N ASP A 35 -5.76 37.50 -31.74
CA ASP A 35 -4.74 36.54 -31.35
C ASP A 35 -3.46 36.75 -32.19
N TRP A 36 -2.36 36.14 -31.75
CA TRP A 36 -1.09 36.17 -32.47
C TRP A 36 -1.11 35.59 -33.91
N ASN A 37 -2.15 34.84 -34.28
CA ASN A 37 -2.36 34.32 -35.63
C ASN A 37 -3.21 35.26 -36.50
N GLY A 38 -3.68 36.39 -35.96
CA GLY A 38 -4.52 37.35 -36.65
C GLY A 38 -6.02 37.08 -36.56
N ASN A 39 -6.46 36.11 -35.76
CA ASN A 39 -7.89 35.81 -35.59
C ASN A 39 -8.52 36.77 -34.57
N PRO A 40 -9.72 37.30 -34.85
CA PRO A 40 -10.44 38.11 -33.87
C PRO A 40 -10.90 37.25 -32.68
N TRP A 41 -10.88 37.84 -31.49
CA TRP A 41 -11.37 37.23 -30.26
C TRP A 41 -12.15 38.26 -29.45
N SER A 42 -13.25 37.86 -28.81
CA SER A 42 -14.01 38.77 -27.94
C SER A 42 -14.60 38.04 -26.74
N LEU A 43 -14.60 38.67 -25.57
CA LEU A 43 -15.14 38.04 -24.36
C LEU A 43 -16.64 37.76 -24.50
N TYR A 44 -17.38 38.64 -25.19
CA TYR A 44 -18.81 38.48 -25.45
C TYR A 44 -19.16 37.18 -26.19
N GLU A 45 -18.33 36.74 -27.13
CA GLU A 45 -18.57 35.49 -27.90
C GLU A 45 -18.49 34.23 -27.04
N HIS A 46 -17.86 34.32 -25.86
CA HIS A 46 -17.71 33.21 -24.91
C HIS A 46 -18.69 33.28 -23.73
N ARG A 47 -19.69 34.16 -23.76
CA ARG A 47 -20.77 34.15 -22.74
C ARG A 47 -21.50 32.80 -22.74
N GLY A 48 -21.87 32.33 -21.55
CA GLY A 48 -22.42 30.99 -21.35
C GLY A 48 -21.36 29.90 -21.19
N LYS A 49 -20.07 30.22 -21.40
CA LYS A 49 -18.94 29.37 -21.03
C LYS A 49 -18.28 29.87 -19.76
N VAL A 50 -17.56 28.98 -19.10
CA VAL A 50 -16.50 29.37 -18.17
C VAL A 50 -15.30 29.85 -18.99
N VAL A 51 -14.73 31.01 -18.65
CA VAL A 51 -13.55 31.56 -19.33
C VAL A 51 -12.40 31.68 -18.33
N LEU A 52 -11.28 31.01 -18.62
CA LEU A 52 -10.02 31.16 -17.90
C LEU A 52 -9.13 32.13 -18.67
N LEU A 53 -8.94 33.33 -18.12
CA LEU A 53 -7.98 34.32 -18.60
C LEU A 53 -6.64 34.10 -17.90
N ASN A 54 -5.60 33.82 -18.67
CA ASN A 54 -4.23 33.71 -18.16
C ASN A 54 -3.41 34.92 -18.63
N PHE A 55 -3.10 35.86 -17.74
CA PHE A 55 -2.21 36.97 -18.05
C PHE A 55 -0.75 36.52 -17.89
N SER A 56 0.03 36.66 -18.96
CA SER A 56 1.39 36.14 -19.09
C SER A 56 2.32 37.13 -19.79
N ALA A 57 3.60 36.78 -19.93
CA ALA A 57 4.53 37.50 -20.80
C ALA A 57 5.59 36.54 -21.31
N SER A 58 6.04 36.70 -22.56
CA SER A 58 7.06 35.81 -23.15
C SER A 58 8.36 35.70 -22.36
N TRP A 59 8.78 36.73 -21.62
CA TRP A 59 9.99 36.69 -20.79
C TRP A 59 9.80 36.02 -19.42
N CYS A 60 8.56 35.68 -19.05
CA CYS A 60 8.19 35.17 -17.74
C CYS A 60 8.47 33.66 -17.60
N GLY A 61 9.58 33.32 -16.92
CA GLY A 61 9.94 31.93 -16.63
C GLY A 61 8.86 31.10 -15.92
N PRO A 62 8.17 31.62 -14.88
CA PRO A 62 7.07 30.88 -14.26
C PRO A 62 5.86 30.65 -15.19
N CYS A 63 5.57 31.58 -16.10
CA CYS A 63 4.49 31.44 -17.08
C CYS A 63 4.77 30.28 -18.05
N HIS A 64 6.04 30.10 -18.42
CA HIS A 64 6.47 28.96 -19.25
C HIS A 64 6.21 27.61 -18.59
N LEU A 65 6.35 27.54 -17.26
CA LEU A 65 6.06 26.31 -16.51
C LEU A 65 4.55 26.04 -16.42
N GLU A 66 3.72 27.09 -16.47
CA GLU A 66 2.27 26.96 -16.31
C GLU A 66 1.56 26.55 -17.61
N PHE A 67 2.07 26.91 -18.78
CA PHE A 67 1.41 26.64 -20.06
C PHE A 67 1.10 25.15 -20.31
N PRO A 68 2.03 24.20 -20.09
CA PRO A 68 1.73 22.77 -20.20
C PRO A 68 0.63 22.31 -19.25
N ASP A 69 0.59 22.85 -18.03
CA ASP A 69 -0.42 22.53 -17.02
C ASP A 69 -1.78 23.10 -17.45
N LEU A 70 -1.83 24.34 -17.98
CA LEU A 70 -3.07 24.92 -18.51
C LEU A 70 -3.68 24.10 -19.65
N GLN A 71 -2.83 23.61 -20.56
CA GLN A 71 -3.27 22.79 -21.68
C GLN A 71 -3.75 21.41 -21.22
N SER A 72 -3.02 20.77 -20.31
CA SER A 72 -3.33 19.40 -19.85
C SER A 72 -4.46 19.33 -18.82
N ASP A 73 -4.58 20.31 -17.92
CA ASP A 73 -5.56 20.30 -16.83
C ASP A 73 -6.88 20.96 -17.22
N PHE A 74 -6.89 21.84 -18.23
CA PHE A 74 -8.09 22.59 -18.61
C PHE A 74 -8.48 22.40 -20.08
N GLU A 75 -7.64 22.80 -21.04
CA GLU A 75 -8.03 22.78 -22.46
C GLU A 75 -8.32 21.37 -22.96
N ALA A 76 -7.49 20.38 -22.61
CA ALA A 76 -7.67 18.99 -22.99
C ALA A 76 -8.81 18.28 -22.23
N VAL A 77 -9.24 18.84 -21.10
CA VAL A 77 -10.19 18.21 -20.17
C VAL A 77 -11.62 18.66 -20.42
N TYR A 78 -11.85 19.95 -20.66
CA TYR A 78 -13.20 20.51 -20.72
C TYR A 78 -13.72 20.65 -22.15
N ASP A 79 -15.03 20.43 -22.31
CA ASP A 79 -15.70 20.58 -23.60
C ASP A 79 -15.64 22.05 -24.05
N PRO A 80 -15.21 22.34 -25.30
CA PRO A 80 -15.10 23.71 -25.81
C PRO A 80 -16.45 24.43 -25.92
N ARG A 81 -17.58 23.73 -25.76
CA ARG A 81 -18.91 24.35 -25.63
C ARG A 81 -19.16 24.94 -24.24
N ALA A 82 -18.44 24.48 -23.21
CA ALA A 82 -18.63 24.85 -21.81
C ALA A 82 -17.48 25.67 -21.23
N PHE A 83 -16.29 25.58 -21.83
CA PHE A 83 -15.07 26.18 -21.31
C PHE A 83 -14.25 26.83 -22.43
N GLU A 84 -13.54 27.92 -22.08
CA GLU A 84 -12.57 28.60 -22.92
C GLU A 84 -11.33 28.95 -22.09
N LEU A 85 -10.15 28.60 -22.59
CA LEU A 85 -8.86 29.10 -22.08
C LEU A 85 -8.32 30.11 -23.08
N VAL A 86 -7.86 31.25 -22.59
CA VAL A 86 -7.15 32.25 -23.39
C VAL A 86 -5.99 32.84 -22.59
N SER A 87 -4.81 32.90 -23.19
CA SER A 87 -3.69 33.63 -22.61
C SER A 87 -3.61 35.04 -23.18
N ILE A 88 -3.19 35.99 -22.36
CA ILE A 88 -3.09 37.40 -22.66
C ILE A 88 -1.63 37.78 -22.39
N ASP A 89 -0.84 37.93 -23.45
CA ASP A 89 0.51 38.45 -23.32
C ASP A 89 0.42 39.95 -23.04
N THR A 90 0.95 40.37 -21.89
CA THR A 90 0.82 41.74 -21.42
C THR A 90 1.77 42.71 -22.10
N GLU A 91 2.75 42.23 -22.88
CA GLU A 91 3.73 43.06 -23.56
C GLU A 91 3.30 43.40 -25.00
N ASN A 92 3.79 44.55 -25.49
CA ASN A 92 3.60 45.00 -26.87
C ASN A 92 4.84 44.69 -27.72
N ASP A 93 5.25 43.42 -27.73
CA ASP A 93 6.46 42.98 -28.43
C ASP A 93 6.17 42.53 -29.88
N SER A 94 7.13 42.78 -30.77
CA SER A 94 7.07 42.37 -32.17
C SER A 94 6.89 40.84 -32.30
N SER A 95 5.91 40.42 -33.10
CA SER A 95 5.42 39.03 -33.22
C SER A 95 6.50 37.94 -33.32
N ALA A 96 7.65 38.19 -33.94
CA ALA A 96 8.67 37.16 -34.17
C ALA A 96 9.32 36.58 -32.89
N PHE A 97 9.57 37.39 -31.85
CA PHE A 97 10.15 36.89 -30.58
C PHE A 97 9.09 36.18 -29.72
N LEU A 98 7.86 36.69 -29.73
CA LEU A 98 6.72 36.07 -29.07
C LEU A 98 6.44 34.68 -29.65
N HIS A 99 6.35 34.55 -30.98
CA HIS A 99 6.18 33.26 -31.65
C HIS A 99 7.30 32.29 -31.29
N ALA A 100 8.57 32.69 -31.45
CA ALA A 100 9.71 31.82 -31.15
C ALA A 100 9.76 31.33 -29.68
N THR A 101 9.19 32.10 -28.75
CA THR A 101 9.19 31.75 -27.32
C THR A 101 8.07 30.77 -26.99
N TRP A 102 6.85 31.04 -27.47
CA TRP A 102 5.69 30.22 -27.13
C TRP A 102 5.56 28.98 -28.02
N ASP A 103 6.07 29.00 -29.26
CA ASP A 103 6.03 27.86 -30.20
C ASP A 103 6.67 26.59 -29.62
N VAL A 104 7.64 26.73 -28.70
CA VAL A 104 8.29 25.59 -28.01
C VAL A 104 7.29 24.78 -27.18
N TYR A 105 6.24 25.41 -26.67
CA TYR A 105 5.19 24.77 -25.88
C TYR A 105 4.01 24.29 -26.73
N ASN A 106 4.00 24.64 -28.03
CA ASN A 106 2.95 24.30 -28.99
C ASN A 106 1.53 24.54 -28.45
N PRO A 107 1.23 25.76 -27.94
CA PRO A 107 -0.05 26.04 -27.30
C PRO A 107 -1.20 25.91 -28.30
N THR A 108 -2.25 25.19 -27.91
CA THR A 108 -3.46 25.03 -28.73
C THR A 108 -4.54 26.08 -28.45
N PHE A 109 -4.45 26.79 -27.32
CA PHE A 109 -5.35 27.88 -26.95
C PHE A 109 -4.93 29.24 -27.54
N PRO A 110 -5.86 30.20 -27.71
CA PRO A 110 -5.54 31.54 -28.21
C PRO A 110 -4.60 32.31 -27.28
N ILE A 111 -3.65 33.04 -27.88
CA ILE A 111 -2.79 34.00 -27.18
C ILE A 111 -3.07 35.39 -27.76
N LEU A 112 -3.67 36.25 -26.94
CA LEU A 112 -3.98 37.64 -27.29
C LEU A 112 -2.75 38.51 -27.05
N VAL A 113 -2.52 39.47 -27.95
CA VAL A 113 -1.35 40.36 -27.94
C VAL A 113 -1.79 41.83 -27.93
N ASP A 114 -0.91 42.75 -27.50
CA ASP A 114 -1.18 44.20 -27.41
C ASP A 114 -2.34 44.54 -26.43
N MET A 115 -2.43 43.80 -25.32
CA MET A 115 -3.53 43.88 -24.35
C MET A 115 -3.10 44.41 -22.97
N GLU A 116 -1.99 45.16 -22.89
CA GLU A 116 -1.49 45.75 -21.63
C GLU A 116 -2.58 46.52 -20.85
N PRO A 117 -3.47 47.35 -21.47
CA PRO A 117 -4.52 48.04 -20.73
C PRO A 117 -5.52 47.10 -20.04
N LEU A 118 -5.71 45.89 -20.58
CA LEU A 118 -6.60 44.89 -20.01
C LEU A 118 -6.01 44.29 -18.74
N TYR A 119 -4.70 44.01 -18.72
CA TYR A 119 -4.01 43.54 -17.52
C TYR A 119 -4.17 44.51 -16.34
N TRP A 120 -4.06 45.81 -16.60
CA TRP A 120 -4.29 46.84 -15.59
C TRP A 120 -5.74 46.90 -15.10
N ALA A 121 -6.72 46.60 -15.97
CA ALA A 121 -8.14 46.56 -15.59
C ALA A 121 -8.51 45.38 -14.70
N TYR A 122 -7.79 44.25 -14.79
CA TYR A 122 -8.06 43.03 -14.02
C TYR A 122 -7.23 42.90 -12.73
N GLY A 123 -6.56 43.97 -12.32
CA GLY A 123 -6.05 44.13 -10.96
C GLY A 123 -4.55 43.99 -10.76
N ASN A 124 -3.76 43.86 -11.83
CA ASN A 124 -2.30 43.94 -11.76
C ASN A 124 -1.68 42.99 -10.72
N GLY A 125 -2.08 41.72 -10.76
CA GLY A 125 -1.41 40.67 -10.01
C GLY A 125 -0.11 40.25 -10.70
N GLY A 126 0.92 39.85 -9.94
CA GLY A 126 2.18 39.36 -10.53
C GLY A 126 1.92 38.18 -11.47
N ILE A 127 2.55 38.17 -12.65
CA ILE A 127 2.37 37.14 -13.66
C ILE A 127 3.11 35.82 -13.29
N PRO A 128 2.56 34.65 -13.64
CA PRO A 128 1.26 34.48 -14.30
C PRO A 128 0.10 34.86 -13.37
N TYR A 129 -0.95 35.44 -13.94
CA TYR A 129 -2.15 35.83 -13.21
C TYR A 129 -3.38 35.24 -13.88
N ASN A 130 -4.12 34.42 -13.14
CA ASN A 130 -5.26 33.66 -13.66
C ASN A 130 -6.56 34.26 -13.13
N VAL A 131 -7.54 34.45 -14.02
CA VAL A 131 -8.88 34.94 -13.68
C VAL A 131 -9.91 33.98 -14.27
N VAL A 132 -10.83 33.48 -13.44
CA VAL A 132 -11.93 32.60 -13.86
C VAL A 132 -13.23 33.39 -13.89
N ILE A 133 -13.87 33.40 -15.05
CA ILE A 133 -15.18 34.02 -15.28
C ILE A 133 -16.21 32.90 -15.48
N ASN A 134 -17.33 32.97 -14.77
CA ASN A 134 -18.41 31.99 -14.88
C ASN A 134 -19.31 32.22 -16.13
N PRO A 135 -20.25 31.29 -16.43
CA PRO A 135 -21.14 31.42 -17.59
C PRO A 135 -22.00 32.71 -17.63
N ASP A 136 -22.29 33.30 -16.48
CA ASP A 136 -23.04 34.56 -16.35
C ASP A 136 -22.15 35.81 -16.61
N GLY A 137 -20.84 35.60 -16.81
CA GLY A 137 -19.87 36.67 -17.05
C GLY A 137 -19.33 37.32 -15.77
N VAL A 138 -19.45 36.67 -14.62
CA VAL A 138 -18.95 37.17 -13.32
C VAL A 138 -17.60 36.54 -13.00
N ILE A 139 -16.65 37.34 -12.52
CA ILE A 139 -15.37 36.83 -12.01
C ILE A 139 -15.62 36.09 -10.70
N VAL A 140 -15.26 34.80 -10.65
CA VAL A 140 -15.46 33.96 -9.46
C VAL A 140 -14.15 33.56 -8.78
N HIS A 141 -13.02 33.67 -9.48
CA HIS A 141 -11.70 33.39 -8.92
C HIS A 141 -10.64 34.26 -9.59
N SER A 142 -9.62 34.65 -8.82
CA SER A 142 -8.44 35.33 -9.33
C SER A 142 -7.22 34.99 -8.48
N GLN A 143 -6.09 34.67 -9.10
CA GLN A 143 -4.87 34.31 -8.36
C GLN A 143 -3.60 34.66 -9.14
N SER A 144 -2.54 35.03 -8.41
CA SER A 144 -1.20 35.31 -8.96
C SER A 144 -0.21 34.21 -8.60
N GLY A 145 0.73 33.98 -9.52
CA GLY A 145 1.83 33.05 -9.35
C GLY A 145 1.54 31.66 -9.89
N TYR A 146 2.62 30.94 -10.19
CA TYR A 146 2.59 29.57 -10.67
C TYR A 146 2.60 28.58 -9.51
N THR A 147 1.78 27.54 -9.61
CA THR A 147 1.87 26.31 -8.82
C THR A 147 1.59 25.17 -9.79
N SER A 148 2.47 24.17 -9.85
CA SER A 148 2.28 23.04 -10.76
C SER A 148 0.98 22.31 -10.46
N HIS A 149 0.22 21.99 -11.50
CA HIS A 149 -1.12 21.37 -11.43
C HIS A 149 -2.00 22.00 -10.35
N ASN A 150 -2.19 23.32 -10.45
CA ASN A 150 -2.76 24.14 -9.38
C ASN A 150 -4.15 23.64 -8.93
N PRO A 151 -4.27 23.04 -7.73
CA PRO A 151 -5.51 22.41 -7.30
C PRO A 151 -6.60 23.45 -6.99
N ILE A 152 -6.23 24.66 -6.57
CA ILE A 152 -7.18 25.73 -6.25
C ILE A 152 -7.81 26.26 -7.55
N LEU A 153 -7.00 26.45 -8.60
CA LEU A 153 -7.50 26.89 -9.91
C LEU A 153 -8.37 25.80 -10.54
N ALA A 154 -7.95 24.53 -10.46
CA ALA A 154 -8.71 23.40 -10.96
C ALA A 154 -10.08 23.30 -10.28
N GLU A 155 -10.14 23.43 -8.95
CA GLU A 155 -11.39 23.43 -8.19
C GLU A 155 -12.28 24.63 -8.55
N ALA A 156 -11.71 25.84 -8.69
CA ALA A 156 -12.45 27.03 -9.06
C ALA A 156 -13.16 26.91 -10.42
N VAL A 157 -12.54 26.21 -11.38
CA VAL A 157 -13.14 25.93 -12.69
C VAL A 157 -14.14 24.76 -12.60
N ALA A 158 -13.74 23.63 -12.03
CA ALA A 158 -14.56 22.42 -11.97
C ALA A 158 -15.93 22.65 -11.30
N ASN A 159 -16.00 23.54 -10.31
CA ASN A 159 -17.23 23.84 -9.58
C ASN A 159 -18.28 24.61 -10.39
N ILE A 160 -17.92 25.19 -11.54
CA ILE A 160 -18.79 26.08 -12.33
C ILE A 160 -18.92 25.69 -13.79
N VAL A 161 -18.05 24.80 -14.31
CA VAL A 161 -18.15 24.33 -15.70
C VAL A 161 -19.40 23.43 -15.83
N PRO A 162 -20.32 23.73 -16.77
CA PRO A 162 -21.43 22.84 -17.06
C PRO A 162 -20.94 21.61 -17.82
N TYR A 163 -21.34 20.42 -17.40
CA TYR A 163 -21.12 19.19 -18.16
C TYR A 163 -22.36 18.85 -18.98
N PHE A 164 -22.20 18.76 -20.31
CA PHE A 164 -23.27 18.37 -21.21
C PHE A 164 -23.53 16.87 -21.25
N THR A 165 -22.81 16.09 -20.47
CA THR A 165 -23.06 14.68 -20.22
C THR A 165 -23.03 14.44 -18.71
N PRO A 166 -23.72 13.40 -18.21
CA PRO A 166 -23.47 12.87 -16.89
C PRO A 166 -21.98 12.60 -16.66
N VAL A 167 -21.49 12.94 -15.47
CA VAL A 167 -20.13 12.62 -15.02
C VAL A 167 -20.28 11.66 -13.85
N ILE A 168 -20.31 10.38 -14.19
CA ILE A 168 -20.63 9.30 -13.25
C ILE A 168 -19.34 8.83 -12.59
N SER A 169 -19.39 8.54 -11.28
CA SER A 169 -18.31 7.88 -10.55
C SER A 169 -18.85 6.88 -9.52
N ILE A 170 -18.00 5.99 -9.02
CA ILE A 170 -18.35 5.08 -7.93
C ILE A 170 -18.29 5.84 -6.60
N ALA A 171 -19.43 5.97 -5.93
CA ALA A 171 -19.52 6.56 -4.59
C ALA A 171 -19.15 5.56 -3.50
N SER A 172 -19.61 4.31 -3.62
CA SER A 172 -19.22 3.21 -2.74
C SER A 172 -19.37 1.87 -3.43
N LEU A 173 -18.60 0.88 -2.98
CA LEU A 173 -18.72 -0.51 -3.39
C LEU A 173 -18.48 -1.43 -2.18
N GLU A 174 -19.57 -1.96 -1.64
CA GLU A 174 -19.56 -2.82 -0.46
C GLU A 174 -19.66 -4.29 -0.87
N VAL A 175 -18.91 -5.16 -0.19
CA VAL A 175 -19.01 -6.61 -0.31
C VAL A 175 -19.96 -7.10 0.77
N VAL A 176 -20.97 -7.86 0.38
CA VAL A 176 -22.05 -8.38 1.22
C VAL A 176 -21.99 -9.90 1.17
N GLY A 177 -22.16 -10.57 2.32
CA GLY A 177 -22.11 -12.03 2.39
C GLY A 177 -20.72 -12.61 2.66
N ASP A 178 -19.74 -11.75 2.93
CA ASP A 178 -18.48 -12.12 3.58
C ASP A 178 -18.80 -12.60 5.02
N ASP A 179 -18.58 -13.88 5.28
CA ASP A 179 -19.02 -14.55 6.51
C ASP A 179 -18.09 -14.31 7.70
N ASN A 180 -16.83 -13.95 7.43
CA ASN A 180 -15.77 -13.78 8.40
C ASN A 180 -15.40 -12.29 8.60
N LEU A 181 -15.97 -11.41 7.77
CA LEU A 181 -15.81 -9.95 7.76
C LEU A 181 -14.35 -9.50 7.52
N ASP A 182 -13.53 -10.33 6.87
CA ASP A 182 -12.14 -10.01 6.53
C ASP A 182 -12.01 -9.13 5.26
N GLY A 183 -13.14 -8.82 4.62
CA GLY A 183 -13.26 -8.05 3.40
C GLY A 183 -12.95 -8.84 2.14
N ARG A 184 -12.88 -10.18 2.22
CA ARG A 184 -12.46 -11.06 1.13
C ARG A 184 -13.47 -12.18 0.90
N PRO A 185 -13.79 -12.43 -0.37
CA PRO A 185 -14.52 -13.60 -0.77
C PRO A 185 -13.71 -14.89 -0.61
N ASP A 186 -14.18 -15.79 0.23
CA ASP A 186 -13.60 -17.12 0.42
C ASP A 186 -14.18 -18.16 -0.54
N GLY A 187 -13.43 -19.23 -0.76
CA GLY A 187 -13.85 -20.31 -1.68
C GLY A 187 -15.15 -20.96 -1.23
N GLY A 188 -16.13 -21.03 -2.14
CA GLY A 188 -17.47 -21.54 -1.87
C GLY A 188 -18.49 -20.49 -1.45
N GLU A 189 -18.08 -19.24 -1.21
CA GLU A 189 -18.98 -18.15 -0.88
C GLU A 189 -19.76 -17.61 -2.09
N THR A 190 -20.90 -17.00 -1.79
CA THR A 190 -21.65 -16.15 -2.74
C THR A 190 -21.62 -14.72 -2.23
N LEU A 191 -21.06 -13.84 -3.06
CA LEU A 191 -20.90 -12.43 -2.77
C LEU A 191 -22.04 -11.63 -3.35
N GLY A 192 -22.46 -10.61 -2.61
CA GLY A 192 -23.14 -9.45 -3.13
C GLY A 192 -22.19 -8.27 -3.26
N PHE A 193 -22.16 -7.59 -4.41
CA PHE A 193 -21.54 -6.28 -4.53
C PHE A 193 -22.62 -5.20 -4.56
N GLN A 194 -22.70 -4.38 -3.52
CA GLN A 194 -23.58 -3.21 -3.50
C GLN A 194 -22.83 -2.01 -4.06
N LEU A 195 -23.19 -1.62 -5.28
CA LEU A 195 -22.62 -0.46 -5.95
C LEU A 195 -23.52 0.76 -5.76
N THR A 196 -22.90 1.88 -5.38
CA THR A 196 -23.53 3.22 -5.38
C THR A 196 -22.80 4.09 -6.39
N LEU A 197 -23.56 4.71 -7.30
CA LEU A 197 -23.04 5.68 -8.26
C LEU A 197 -23.32 7.10 -7.79
N SER A 198 -22.45 8.03 -8.14
CA SER A 198 -22.69 9.47 -8.00
C SER A 198 -22.54 10.18 -9.34
N ASN A 199 -23.21 11.31 -9.48
CA ASN A 199 -23.10 12.19 -10.64
C ASN A 199 -22.63 13.58 -10.19
N ALA A 200 -21.65 14.13 -10.89
CA ALA A 200 -21.03 15.40 -10.54
C ALA A 200 -22.06 16.55 -10.51
N PRO A 201 -21.77 17.65 -9.79
CA PRO A 201 -22.53 18.88 -9.95
C PRO A 201 -22.43 19.46 -11.36
N ASN A 202 -23.44 20.23 -11.76
CA ASN A 202 -23.54 20.90 -13.06
C ASN A 202 -23.54 19.98 -14.29
N SER A 203 -23.74 18.69 -14.10
CA SER A 203 -23.87 17.69 -15.17
C SER A 203 -25.32 17.46 -15.59
N GLN A 204 -25.50 16.77 -16.71
CA GLN A 204 -26.81 16.25 -17.09
C GLN A 204 -27.22 15.04 -16.26
N GLU A 205 -28.54 14.83 -16.16
CA GLU A 205 -29.13 13.63 -15.58
C GLU A 205 -28.82 12.40 -16.43
N ALA A 206 -28.47 11.29 -15.77
CA ALA A 206 -28.35 9.98 -16.40
C ALA A 206 -29.63 9.18 -16.22
N ARG A 207 -30.19 8.66 -17.31
CA ARG A 207 -31.46 7.90 -17.33
C ARG A 207 -31.27 6.49 -17.87
N ASN A 208 -32.24 5.62 -17.62
CA ASN A 208 -32.25 4.23 -18.12
C ASN A 208 -30.96 3.48 -17.77
N MET A 209 -30.43 3.72 -16.57
CA MET A 209 -29.10 3.25 -16.20
C MET A 209 -29.06 1.75 -15.95
N SER A 210 -28.03 1.12 -16.50
CA SER A 210 -27.66 -0.25 -16.16
C SER A 210 -26.14 -0.35 -16.05
N VAL A 211 -25.67 -1.26 -15.20
CA VAL A 211 -24.25 -1.51 -15.03
C VAL A 211 -24.02 -3.00 -15.23
N THR A 212 -23.03 -3.34 -16.05
CA THR A 212 -22.55 -4.71 -16.21
C THR A 212 -21.29 -4.94 -15.40
N LEU A 213 -21.18 -6.10 -14.76
CA LEU A 213 -19.99 -6.54 -14.02
C LEU A 213 -19.35 -7.73 -14.73
N GLU A 214 -18.05 -7.62 -14.97
CA GLU A 214 -17.19 -8.69 -15.48
C GLU A 214 -15.98 -8.87 -14.56
N SER A 215 -15.39 -10.06 -14.59
CA SER A 215 -14.12 -10.35 -13.93
C SER A 215 -13.14 -11.00 -14.89
N ASP A 216 -11.86 -10.65 -14.78
CA ASP A 216 -10.77 -11.32 -15.50
C ASP A 216 -10.38 -12.67 -14.87
N ASN A 217 -10.88 -12.97 -13.66
CA ASN A 217 -10.49 -14.15 -12.90
C ASN A 217 -11.57 -15.24 -12.99
N PRO A 218 -11.25 -16.43 -13.56
CA PRO A 218 -12.22 -17.51 -13.74
C PRO A 218 -12.70 -18.13 -12.42
N ALA A 219 -11.99 -17.89 -11.31
CA ALA A 219 -12.42 -18.37 -10.01
C ALA A 219 -13.64 -17.61 -9.47
N LEU A 220 -13.97 -16.45 -10.05
CA LEU A 220 -15.14 -15.65 -9.71
C LEU A 220 -16.19 -15.75 -10.82
N THR A 221 -17.24 -16.52 -10.59
CA THR A 221 -18.35 -16.68 -11.53
C THR A 221 -19.44 -15.66 -11.24
N ILE A 222 -19.57 -14.63 -12.07
CA ILE A 222 -20.63 -13.62 -11.94
C ILE A 222 -21.99 -14.23 -12.32
N THR A 223 -22.89 -14.39 -11.36
CA THR A 223 -24.23 -15.00 -11.55
C THR A 223 -25.29 -13.96 -11.87
N GLN A 224 -25.12 -12.72 -11.38
CA GLN A 224 -25.97 -11.58 -11.74
C GLN A 224 -25.09 -10.47 -12.35
N PRO A 225 -24.77 -10.55 -13.66
CA PRO A 225 -23.80 -9.66 -14.31
C PRO A 225 -24.36 -8.30 -14.68
N THR A 226 -25.66 -8.05 -14.51
CA THR A 226 -26.28 -6.77 -14.86
C THR A 226 -27.26 -6.32 -13.80
N VAL A 227 -27.11 -5.09 -13.33
CA VAL A 227 -27.98 -4.45 -12.34
C VAL A 227 -28.51 -3.14 -12.93
N SER A 228 -29.81 -2.89 -12.77
CA SER A 228 -30.41 -1.60 -13.12
C SER A 228 -30.30 -0.61 -11.98
N PHE A 229 -30.20 0.67 -12.32
CA PHE A 229 -30.12 1.78 -11.37
C PHE A 229 -31.29 2.74 -11.60
N PRO A 230 -31.78 3.44 -10.56
CA PRO A 230 -32.67 4.59 -10.74
C PRO A 230 -32.03 5.67 -11.60
N ASP A 231 -32.83 6.60 -12.13
CA ASP A 231 -32.28 7.80 -12.77
C ASP A 231 -31.43 8.59 -11.76
N LEU A 232 -30.34 9.19 -12.25
CA LEU A 232 -29.31 9.83 -11.43
C LEU A 232 -29.20 11.32 -11.80
N PRO A 233 -29.93 12.19 -11.09
CA PRO A 233 -29.85 13.63 -11.24
C PRO A 233 -28.44 14.18 -11.00
N SER A 234 -28.20 15.41 -11.48
CA SER A 234 -26.97 16.14 -11.16
C SER A 234 -26.79 16.31 -9.65
N ASN A 235 -25.53 16.25 -9.19
CA ASN A 235 -25.16 16.40 -7.79
C ASN A 235 -25.92 15.45 -6.83
N SER A 236 -26.07 14.19 -7.24
CA SER A 236 -26.78 13.18 -6.44
C SER A 236 -26.07 11.83 -6.49
N SER A 237 -26.55 10.88 -5.69
CA SER A 237 -26.08 9.50 -5.68
C SER A 237 -27.24 8.52 -5.54
N VAL A 238 -27.10 7.36 -6.19
CA VAL A 238 -28.10 6.28 -6.15
C VAL A 238 -27.43 4.92 -6.05
N ALA A 239 -28.00 4.06 -5.22
CA ALA A 239 -27.62 2.66 -5.13
C ALA A 239 -28.32 1.84 -6.23
N GLY A 240 -27.70 0.74 -6.66
CA GLY A 240 -28.32 -0.21 -7.58
C GLY A 240 -29.58 -0.84 -6.97
N ASN A 241 -30.55 -1.20 -7.82
CA ASN A 241 -31.81 -1.82 -7.38
C ASN A 241 -31.64 -3.26 -6.84
N ALA A 242 -30.45 -3.84 -7.03
CA ALA A 242 -30.06 -5.16 -6.57
C ALA A 242 -28.55 -5.21 -6.36
N LEU A 243 -28.07 -6.28 -5.73
CA LEU A 243 -26.65 -6.61 -5.66
C LEU A 243 -26.20 -7.22 -6.98
N PHE A 244 -24.94 -7.03 -7.35
CA PHE A 244 -24.30 -7.98 -8.24
C PHE A 244 -23.98 -9.24 -7.45
N GLU A 245 -24.25 -10.40 -8.00
CA GLU A 245 -23.96 -11.67 -7.36
C GLU A 245 -22.80 -12.37 -8.07
N ALA A 246 -21.88 -12.92 -7.29
CA ALA A 246 -20.78 -13.73 -7.79
C ALA A 246 -20.50 -14.92 -6.87
N GLN A 247 -20.20 -16.07 -7.46
CA GLN A 247 -19.79 -17.26 -6.74
C GLN A 247 -18.27 -17.44 -6.84
N VAL A 248 -17.64 -17.69 -5.70
CA VAL A 248 -16.20 -17.98 -5.63
C VAL A 248 -15.99 -19.49 -5.70
N SER A 249 -15.05 -19.92 -6.55
CA SER A 249 -14.68 -21.33 -6.68
C SER A 249 -14.16 -21.89 -5.36
N GLU A 250 -14.59 -23.10 -5.01
CA GLU A 250 -14.10 -23.81 -3.83
C GLU A 250 -12.59 -24.12 -3.96
N GLY A 251 -11.85 -24.05 -2.84
CA GLY A 251 -10.42 -24.32 -2.82
C GLY A 251 -9.56 -23.30 -3.60
N ILE A 252 -10.07 -22.09 -3.81
CA ILE A 252 -9.31 -21.01 -4.44
C ILE A 252 -8.12 -20.61 -3.57
N GLU A 253 -6.91 -20.67 -4.12
CA GLU A 253 -5.74 -20.07 -3.48
C GLU A 253 -5.84 -18.54 -3.54
N PRO A 254 -5.37 -17.83 -2.50
CA PRO A 254 -5.51 -16.38 -2.43
C PRO A 254 -4.84 -15.67 -3.61
N GLN A 255 -5.63 -14.87 -4.34
CA GLN A 255 -5.24 -14.25 -5.60
C GLN A 255 -6.03 -12.98 -5.88
N TRP A 256 -5.58 -12.17 -6.84
CA TRP A 256 -6.27 -10.96 -7.27
C TRP A 256 -7.21 -11.23 -8.46
N ALA A 257 -8.30 -10.48 -8.49
CA ALA A 257 -9.22 -10.37 -9.62
C ALA A 257 -9.47 -8.90 -9.94
N THR A 258 -9.49 -8.55 -11.21
CA THR A 258 -9.93 -7.24 -11.69
C THR A 258 -11.42 -7.33 -12.00
N LEU A 259 -12.23 -6.59 -11.26
CA LEU A 259 -13.63 -6.36 -11.53
C LEU A 259 -13.77 -5.17 -12.48
N THR A 260 -14.50 -5.35 -13.58
CA THR A 260 -14.80 -4.29 -14.55
C THR A 260 -16.28 -3.99 -14.52
N PHE A 261 -16.62 -2.75 -14.18
CA PHE A 261 -17.98 -2.22 -14.17
C PHE A 261 -18.18 -1.32 -15.37
N THR A 262 -19.09 -1.69 -16.28
CA THR A 262 -19.45 -0.85 -17.44
C THR A 262 -20.83 -0.26 -17.21
N VAL A 263 -20.88 1.05 -16.95
CA VAL A 263 -22.12 1.82 -16.82
C VAL A 263 -22.61 2.20 -18.20
N SER A 264 -23.87 1.90 -18.50
CA SER A 264 -24.59 2.37 -19.68
C SER A 264 -25.78 3.23 -19.27
N ALA A 265 -25.87 4.43 -19.81
CA ALA A 265 -26.93 5.39 -19.49
C ALA A 265 -27.32 6.23 -20.72
N ASP A 266 -28.52 6.81 -20.69
CA ASP A 266 -28.96 7.82 -21.64
C ASP A 266 -28.86 9.22 -21.02
N SER A 267 -28.48 10.20 -21.83
CA SER A 267 -28.53 11.63 -21.50
C SER A 267 -29.22 12.43 -22.61
N ASP A 268 -29.48 13.72 -22.40
CA ASP A 268 -30.02 14.57 -23.47
C ASP A 268 -29.02 14.72 -24.63
N SER A 269 -27.73 14.56 -24.36
CA SER A 269 -26.66 14.59 -25.38
C SER A 269 -26.39 13.23 -26.06
N GLY A 270 -27.12 12.16 -25.69
CA GLY A 270 -26.96 10.82 -26.26
C GLY A 270 -26.58 9.75 -25.24
N ALA A 271 -26.21 8.57 -25.75
CA ALA A 271 -25.79 7.44 -24.93
C ALA A 271 -24.42 7.70 -24.28
N VAL A 272 -24.30 7.30 -23.02
CA VAL A 272 -23.11 7.45 -22.18
C VAL A 272 -22.65 6.06 -21.76
N SER A 273 -21.36 5.80 -21.91
CA SER A 273 -20.71 4.60 -21.41
C SER A 273 -19.50 4.98 -20.57
N VAL A 274 -19.44 4.50 -19.34
CA VAL A 274 -18.31 4.75 -18.42
C VAL A 274 -17.83 3.42 -17.87
N VAL A 275 -16.51 3.21 -17.89
CA VAL A 275 -15.89 1.97 -17.40
C VAL A 275 -15.08 2.27 -16.15
N PHE A 276 -15.30 1.48 -15.10
CA PHE A 276 -14.51 1.51 -13.87
C PHE A 276 -13.90 0.14 -13.63
N THR A 277 -12.68 0.11 -13.10
CA THR A 277 -12.05 -1.14 -12.66
C THR A 277 -11.77 -1.08 -11.16
N ARG A 278 -11.89 -2.23 -10.50
CA ARG A 278 -11.50 -2.42 -9.10
C ARG A 278 -10.78 -3.75 -8.95
N SER A 279 -9.63 -3.73 -8.29
CA SER A 279 -9.00 -4.96 -7.81
C SER A 279 -9.75 -5.49 -6.59
N GLN A 280 -10.20 -6.73 -6.68
CA GLN A 280 -10.78 -7.50 -5.59
C GLN A 280 -9.85 -8.66 -5.29
N ARG A 281 -9.50 -8.84 -4.02
CA ARG A 281 -8.75 -10.02 -3.59
C ARG A 281 -9.74 -11.14 -3.33
N LEU A 282 -9.43 -12.34 -3.78
CA LEU A 282 -10.22 -13.56 -3.61
C LEU A 282 -9.39 -14.61 -2.86
N GLY A 283 -10.08 -15.51 -2.18
CA GLY A 283 -9.49 -16.61 -1.45
C GLY A 283 -8.91 -16.20 -0.10
N ARG A 284 -8.98 -17.16 0.81
CA ARG A 284 -8.51 -17.03 2.19
C ARG A 284 -7.01 -16.80 2.23
N ALA A 285 -6.53 -15.87 3.05
CA ALA A 285 -5.10 -15.83 3.30
C ALA A 285 -4.64 -17.06 4.08
N ASN A 286 -3.51 -17.64 3.68
CA ASN A 286 -2.86 -18.71 4.43
C ASN A 286 -2.01 -18.15 5.59
N MET A 287 -1.89 -16.82 5.69
CA MET A 287 -1.08 -16.13 6.70
C MET A 287 -1.93 -15.15 7.51
N LEU A 288 -1.76 -15.15 8.82
CA LEU A 288 -2.31 -14.13 9.71
C LEU A 288 -1.17 -13.34 10.32
N VAL A 289 -1.24 -12.01 10.23
CA VAL A 289 -0.40 -11.13 11.02
C VAL A 289 -1.25 -10.55 12.16
N VAL A 290 -0.80 -10.76 13.38
CA VAL A 290 -1.48 -10.32 14.59
C VAL A 290 -0.69 -9.17 15.18
N ASP A 291 -1.27 -7.97 15.17
CA ASP A 291 -0.76 -6.88 15.98
C ASP A 291 -1.47 -6.84 17.32
N SER A 292 -0.75 -7.35 18.31
CA SER A 292 -1.21 -7.46 19.68
C SER A 292 -0.68 -6.33 20.55
N ALA A 293 -0.18 -5.22 20.02
CA ALA A 293 0.23 -4.08 20.83
C ALA A 293 -0.02 -2.73 20.15
N PRO A 294 -1.10 -2.03 20.54
CA PRO A 294 -1.43 -0.80 19.85
C PRO A 294 -0.42 0.33 20.10
N GLY A 295 -0.06 1.04 19.04
CA GLY A 295 0.54 2.38 19.12
C GLY A 295 2.05 2.46 18.83
N SER A 296 2.66 1.44 18.24
CA SER A 296 3.99 1.55 17.63
C SER A 296 3.86 2.18 16.24
N GLY A 297 4.69 3.13 15.86
CA GLY A 297 4.65 3.73 14.51
C GLY A 297 5.04 2.78 13.35
N GLY A 298 5.05 1.46 13.57
CA GLY A 298 5.52 0.42 12.66
C GLY A 298 4.45 -0.60 12.21
N ASP A 299 3.19 -0.41 12.61
CA ASP A 299 2.13 -1.43 12.51
C ASP A 299 1.84 -1.89 11.05
N ASN A 300 2.18 -1.08 10.04
CA ASN A 300 2.04 -1.43 8.62
C ASN A 300 3.33 -1.97 7.96
N LEU A 301 4.48 -1.99 8.65
CA LEU A 301 5.75 -2.35 8.02
C LEU A 301 5.79 -3.82 7.58
N VAL A 302 5.36 -4.74 8.45
CA VAL A 302 5.28 -6.17 8.12
C VAL A 302 4.22 -6.45 7.03
N PRO A 303 2.96 -5.97 7.15
CA PRO A 303 1.97 -6.07 6.07
C PRO A 303 2.45 -5.54 4.71
N ASN A 304 3.11 -4.38 4.70
CA ASN A 304 3.64 -3.78 3.47
C ASN A 304 4.78 -4.62 2.88
N ALA A 305 5.68 -5.13 3.72
CA ALA A 305 6.76 -6.00 3.27
C ALA A 305 6.22 -7.31 2.68
N LEU A 306 5.23 -7.94 3.32
CA LEU A 306 4.55 -9.13 2.79
C LEU A 306 3.87 -8.84 1.45
N THR A 307 3.17 -7.71 1.34
CA THR A 307 2.53 -7.28 0.09
C THR A 307 3.55 -7.07 -1.03
N ALA A 308 4.70 -6.44 -0.72
CA ALA A 308 5.79 -6.25 -1.69
C ALA A 308 6.40 -7.58 -2.17
N LEU A 309 6.37 -8.61 -1.34
CA LEU A 309 6.78 -9.99 -1.67
C LEU A 309 5.70 -10.79 -2.41
N GLY A 310 4.50 -10.23 -2.59
CA GLY A 310 3.36 -10.93 -3.17
C GLY A 310 2.69 -11.93 -2.24
N TYR A 311 3.02 -11.93 -0.94
CA TYR A 311 2.36 -12.78 0.05
C TYR A 311 1.00 -12.25 0.46
N THR A 312 0.06 -13.18 0.51
CA THR A 312 -1.31 -12.94 0.93
C THR A 312 -1.44 -13.21 2.43
N HIS A 313 -1.81 -12.19 3.20
CA HIS A 313 -2.03 -12.26 4.64
C HIS A 313 -3.32 -11.56 5.07
N ASP A 314 -3.89 -11.99 6.19
CA ASP A 314 -4.88 -11.25 6.99
C ASP A 314 -4.17 -10.45 8.08
N PHE A 315 -4.84 -9.42 8.58
CA PHE A 315 -4.31 -8.56 9.62
C PHE A 315 -5.33 -8.39 10.73
N TRP A 316 -4.96 -8.73 11.95
CA TRP A 316 -5.80 -8.53 13.13
C TRP A 316 -5.20 -7.44 14.02
N PHE A 317 -6.02 -6.46 14.40
CA PHE A 317 -5.62 -5.35 15.26
C PHE A 317 -6.38 -5.38 16.59
N HIS A 318 -5.65 -5.30 17.70
CA HIS A 318 -6.28 -5.40 19.03
C HIS A 318 -7.36 -4.33 19.30
N GLN A 319 -7.29 -3.14 18.70
CA GLN A 319 -8.23 -2.05 18.99
C GLN A 319 -9.50 -2.07 18.13
N ASP A 320 -9.46 -2.64 16.93
CA ASP A 320 -10.52 -2.47 15.92
C ASP A 320 -11.15 -3.78 15.45
N SER A 321 -10.68 -4.93 15.96
CA SER A 321 -11.14 -6.26 15.55
C SER A 321 -11.90 -7.00 16.66
N SER A 322 -12.82 -7.87 16.26
CA SER A 322 -13.45 -8.85 17.16
C SER A 322 -12.36 -9.70 17.86
N PRO A 323 -12.59 -10.19 19.10
CA PRO A 323 -11.59 -10.96 19.82
C PRO A 323 -11.11 -12.19 19.02
N LEU A 324 -9.79 -12.29 18.84
CA LEU A 324 -9.18 -13.46 18.20
C LEU A 324 -9.42 -14.72 19.04
N THR A 325 -9.77 -15.83 18.40
CA THR A 325 -10.05 -17.12 19.09
C THR A 325 -9.03 -18.18 18.70
N SER A 326 -8.86 -19.21 19.55
CA SER A 326 -7.99 -20.35 19.23
C SER A 326 -8.43 -21.09 17.96
N THR A 327 -9.74 -21.13 17.68
CA THR A 327 -10.28 -21.76 16.47
C THR A 327 -9.90 -20.96 15.23
N GLU A 328 -9.85 -19.64 15.31
CA GLU A 328 -9.46 -18.80 14.19
C GLU A 328 -7.99 -18.97 13.83
N LEU A 329 -7.10 -19.04 14.84
CA LEU A 329 -5.67 -19.27 14.63
C LEU A 329 -5.39 -20.55 13.81
N LEU A 330 -6.16 -21.61 14.06
CA LEU A 330 -5.97 -22.92 13.42
C LEU A 330 -6.39 -22.97 11.95
N ARG A 331 -6.93 -21.88 11.41
CA ARG A 331 -7.33 -21.78 10.01
C ARG A 331 -6.21 -21.23 9.10
N TYR A 332 -5.11 -20.80 9.69
CA TYR A 332 -3.94 -20.30 8.97
C TYR A 332 -2.85 -21.38 8.91
N GLU A 333 -1.91 -21.23 7.97
CA GLU A 333 -0.69 -22.04 7.90
C GLU A 333 0.52 -21.30 8.48
N THR A 334 0.48 -19.96 8.44
CA THR A 334 1.51 -19.08 8.99
C THR A 334 0.87 -18.03 9.89
N ILE A 335 1.46 -17.84 11.07
CA ILE A 335 1.07 -16.76 11.98
C ILE A 335 2.32 -15.93 12.28
N ILE A 336 2.24 -14.62 12.01
CA ILE A 336 3.21 -13.63 12.45
C ILE A 336 2.58 -12.85 13.60
N TRP A 337 3.05 -13.11 14.81
CA TRP A 337 2.57 -12.46 16.01
C TRP A 337 3.51 -11.33 16.41
N LEU A 338 3.02 -10.10 16.29
CA LEU A 338 3.69 -8.88 16.71
C LEU A 338 3.16 -8.48 18.09
N GLY A 339 4.03 -8.57 19.08
CA GLY A 339 3.78 -8.24 20.48
C GLY A 339 4.52 -6.98 20.90
N GLY A 340 3.95 -6.24 21.85
CA GLY A 340 4.57 -5.04 22.41
C GLY A 340 5.00 -5.20 23.86
N GLN A 341 5.33 -4.08 24.51
CA GLN A 341 5.98 -4.02 25.83
C GLN A 341 5.13 -4.53 27.02
N SER A 342 3.96 -5.13 26.79
CA SER A 342 3.19 -5.74 27.87
C SER A 342 2.43 -6.96 27.39
N ALA A 343 2.64 -8.07 28.09
CA ALA A 343 2.10 -9.41 27.89
C ALA A 343 0.55 -9.55 27.98
N GLN A 344 -0.21 -8.47 27.76
CA GLN A 344 -1.66 -8.44 28.02
C GLN A 344 -2.47 -9.21 26.96
N ASN A 345 -1.92 -9.46 25.77
CA ASN A 345 -2.76 -9.80 24.59
C ASN A 345 -2.63 -11.24 24.09
N VAL A 346 -1.88 -12.10 24.80
CA VAL A 346 -1.93 -13.56 24.58
C VAL A 346 -2.59 -14.22 25.79
N THR A 347 -3.88 -14.54 25.67
CA THR A 347 -4.67 -15.17 26.75
C THR A 347 -4.33 -16.67 26.88
N GLY A 348 -4.88 -17.34 27.90
CA GLY A 348 -4.72 -18.80 28.06
C GLY A 348 -5.23 -19.59 26.85
N ASP A 349 -6.39 -19.20 26.33
CA ASP A 349 -7.00 -19.87 25.17
C ASP A 349 -6.18 -19.64 23.90
N LEU A 350 -5.68 -18.42 23.69
CA LEU A 350 -4.80 -18.11 22.55
C LEU A 350 -3.46 -18.85 22.64
N ARG A 351 -2.85 -18.95 23.83
CA ARG A 351 -1.65 -19.78 24.04
C ARG A 351 -1.91 -21.23 23.65
N ASN A 352 -3.00 -21.83 24.12
CA ASN A 352 -3.38 -23.21 23.76
C ASN A 352 -3.60 -23.36 22.24
N GLY A 353 -4.23 -22.37 21.60
CA GLY A 353 -4.43 -22.31 20.16
C GLY A 353 -3.11 -22.29 19.39
N LEU A 354 -2.19 -21.37 19.74
CA LEU A 354 -0.87 -21.27 19.13
C LEU A 354 -0.03 -22.53 19.34
N THR A 355 -0.06 -23.12 20.53
CA THR A 355 0.61 -24.41 20.79
C THR A 355 0.05 -25.52 19.89
N THR A 356 -1.28 -25.58 19.74
CA THR A 356 -1.93 -26.56 18.86
C THR A 356 -1.54 -26.32 17.39
N PHE A 357 -1.57 -25.06 16.94
CA PHE A 357 -1.18 -24.65 15.60
C PHE A 357 0.26 -25.09 15.26
N VAL A 358 1.23 -24.77 16.13
CA VAL A 358 2.63 -25.18 15.93
C VAL A 358 2.78 -26.70 15.94
N ASN A 359 2.08 -27.41 16.84
CA ASN A 359 2.12 -28.87 16.89
C ASN A 359 1.50 -29.56 15.66
N GLN A 360 0.65 -28.85 14.90
CA GLN A 360 0.08 -29.33 13.63
C GLN A 360 0.94 -28.97 12.41
N GLY A 361 2.12 -28.39 12.61
CA GLY A 361 3.05 -28.01 11.54
C GLY A 361 2.89 -26.58 11.01
N GLY A 362 2.04 -25.78 11.65
CA GLY A 362 1.92 -24.35 11.37
C GLY A 362 3.21 -23.60 11.68
N PHE A 363 3.52 -22.58 10.88
CA PHE A 363 4.70 -21.73 11.08
C PHE A 363 4.36 -20.51 11.94
N LEU A 364 4.99 -20.40 13.12
CA LEU A 364 4.81 -19.26 14.03
C LEU A 364 6.06 -18.37 14.05
N LEU A 365 5.95 -17.14 13.56
CA LEU A 365 6.92 -16.08 13.84
C LEU A 365 6.38 -15.24 14.99
N PHE A 366 6.98 -15.34 16.17
CA PHE A 366 6.56 -14.66 17.39
C PHE A 366 7.57 -13.57 17.75
N SER A 367 7.15 -12.32 17.88
CA SER A 367 8.06 -11.19 18.11
C SER A 367 7.49 -10.25 19.14
N GLY A 368 8.34 -9.66 19.99
CA GLY A 368 7.91 -8.60 20.90
C GLY A 368 8.78 -8.41 22.13
N MET A 369 8.86 -7.15 22.57
CA MET A 369 9.66 -6.76 23.73
C MET A 369 9.06 -7.26 25.05
N GLY A 370 9.87 -7.91 25.88
CA GLY A 370 9.50 -8.22 27.27
C GLY A 370 8.38 -9.27 27.43
N MET A 371 8.06 -10.04 26.39
CA MET A 371 6.96 -11.02 26.46
C MET A 371 7.19 -12.14 27.49
N HIS A 372 8.44 -12.50 27.74
CA HIS A 372 8.85 -13.49 28.74
C HIS A 372 8.71 -12.98 30.20
N TYR A 373 8.41 -11.70 30.43
CA TYR A 373 8.18 -11.19 31.80
C TYR A 373 6.92 -11.73 32.45
N ASN A 374 5.94 -12.14 31.65
CA ASN A 374 4.80 -12.86 32.16
C ASN A 374 5.18 -14.34 32.30
N PRO A 375 5.13 -14.92 33.51
CA PRO A 375 5.46 -16.33 33.72
C PRO A 375 4.65 -17.29 32.85
N ALA A 376 3.40 -16.97 32.53
CA ALA A 376 2.57 -17.79 31.66
C ALA A 376 3.03 -17.74 30.19
N ASN A 377 3.56 -16.60 29.73
CA ASN A 377 4.12 -16.48 28.40
C ASN A 377 5.52 -17.10 28.33
N ALA A 378 6.33 -16.95 29.38
CA ALA A 378 7.61 -17.65 29.49
C ALA A 378 7.41 -19.17 29.45
N GLN A 379 6.41 -19.70 30.16
CA GLN A 379 6.06 -21.12 30.09
C GLN A 379 5.59 -21.53 28.69
N PHE A 380 4.77 -20.72 28.04
CA PHE A 380 4.35 -21.00 26.66
C PHE A 380 5.51 -21.01 25.67
N LEU A 381 6.44 -20.06 25.77
CA LEU A 381 7.65 -20.07 24.96
C LEU A 381 8.51 -21.30 25.29
N ALA A 382 8.65 -21.64 26.57
CA ALA A 382 9.31 -22.87 27.01
C ALA A 382 8.73 -24.12 26.34
N ASP A 383 7.40 -24.23 26.31
CA ASP A 383 6.69 -25.38 25.74
C ASP A 383 6.77 -25.43 24.20
N ILE A 384 6.72 -24.29 23.52
CA ILE A 384 6.86 -24.21 22.06
C ILE A 384 8.29 -24.57 21.63
N PHE A 385 9.28 -23.97 22.28
CA PHE A 385 10.68 -24.08 21.88
C PHE A 385 11.43 -25.25 22.52
N ASP A 386 10.77 -26.01 23.42
CA ASP A 386 11.37 -27.10 24.20
C ASP A 386 12.59 -26.65 25.02
N ILE A 387 12.46 -25.47 25.64
CA ILE A 387 13.51 -24.82 26.42
C ILE A 387 13.14 -24.80 27.90
N SER A 388 14.15 -24.91 28.75
CA SER A 388 13.98 -24.87 30.20
C SER A 388 13.88 -23.45 30.73
N ILE A 389 13.03 -23.23 31.75
CA ILE A 389 13.05 -21.99 32.52
C ILE A 389 14.08 -22.13 33.63
N LEU A 390 15.09 -21.28 33.65
CA LEU A 390 16.01 -21.15 34.77
C LEU A 390 15.43 -20.24 35.85
N SER A 391 15.81 -20.51 37.10
CA SER A 391 15.48 -19.63 38.24
C SER A 391 15.99 -18.21 37.98
N PRO A 392 15.34 -17.17 38.54
CA PRO A 392 15.87 -15.82 38.45
C PRO A 392 17.31 -15.79 38.98
N ASP A 393 18.23 -15.33 38.14
CA ASP A 393 19.63 -15.14 38.53
C ASP A 393 19.72 -13.93 39.45
N THR A 394 20.60 -13.98 40.45
CA THR A 394 20.70 -12.98 41.54
C THR A 394 21.09 -11.56 41.09
N TRP A 395 21.28 -11.36 39.78
CA TRP A 395 21.67 -10.08 39.16
C TRP A 395 20.53 -9.40 38.40
N THR A 396 19.43 -10.10 38.09
CA THR A 396 18.31 -9.60 37.26
C THR A 396 16.93 -9.74 37.92
N ASP A 397 16.90 -9.99 39.23
CA ASP A 397 15.77 -10.16 40.18
C ASP A 397 14.40 -9.56 39.78
N ALA A 398 13.78 -10.10 38.72
CA ALA A 398 12.36 -9.92 38.39
C ALA A 398 11.83 -10.91 37.34
N PHE A 399 12.68 -11.59 36.55
CA PHE A 399 12.22 -12.24 35.31
C PHE A 399 12.81 -13.63 35.03
N PRO A 400 12.03 -14.55 34.43
CA PRO A 400 12.49 -15.90 34.09
C PRO A 400 13.47 -15.86 32.91
N VAL A 401 14.58 -16.62 33.03
CA VAL A 401 15.56 -16.81 31.95
C VAL A 401 15.21 -18.11 31.20
N LEU A 402 15.22 -18.07 29.87
CA LEU A 402 14.95 -19.23 29.02
C LEU A 402 16.28 -19.85 28.56
N ARG A 403 16.46 -21.15 28.75
CA ARG A 403 17.68 -21.87 28.39
C ARG A 403 17.35 -23.11 27.58
N CYS A 404 17.92 -23.20 26.39
CA CYS A 404 17.94 -24.43 25.61
C CYS A 404 18.67 -25.51 26.42
N THR A 405 18.10 -26.70 26.52
CA THR A 405 18.71 -27.81 27.25
C THR A 405 20.00 -28.25 26.53
N GLU A 406 20.94 -28.90 27.23
CA GLU A 406 22.16 -29.44 26.60
C GLU A 406 21.85 -30.50 25.53
N ASP A 407 20.66 -31.11 25.61
CA ASP A 407 20.14 -32.09 24.64
C ASP A 407 19.38 -31.44 23.46
N ASP A 408 19.28 -30.09 23.41
CA ASP A 408 18.67 -29.36 22.31
C ASP A 408 19.55 -29.48 21.05
N PRO A 409 19.07 -30.14 19.97
CA PRO A 409 19.89 -30.41 18.79
C PRO A 409 20.23 -29.17 17.97
N PHE A 410 19.60 -28.01 18.24
CA PHE A 410 19.81 -26.78 17.47
C PHE A 410 20.68 -25.76 18.19
N PHE A 411 20.65 -25.75 19.53
CA PHE A 411 21.35 -24.74 20.32
C PHE A 411 22.42 -25.29 21.25
N GLY A 412 22.54 -26.61 21.41
CA GLY A 412 23.65 -27.25 22.15
C GLY A 412 23.86 -26.67 23.55
N GLY A 413 22.77 -26.38 24.28
CA GLY A 413 22.85 -25.79 25.63
C GLY A 413 23.05 -24.27 25.71
N THR A 414 22.96 -23.54 24.60
CA THR A 414 23.08 -22.07 24.55
C THR A 414 21.97 -21.40 25.38
N GLN A 415 22.34 -20.42 26.21
CA GLN A 415 21.38 -19.65 27.01
C GLN A 415 20.74 -18.58 26.13
N LEU A 416 19.41 -18.61 26.00
CA LEU A 416 18.66 -17.54 25.37
C LEU A 416 18.28 -16.49 26.42
N ILE A 417 19.22 -15.59 26.72
CA ILE A 417 18.94 -14.47 27.61
C ILE A 417 18.08 -13.47 26.84
N THR A 418 16.77 -13.53 27.04
CA THR A 418 15.84 -12.52 26.56
C THR A 418 16.00 -11.27 27.45
N ALA A 419 17.03 -10.46 27.22
CA ALA A 419 17.26 -9.28 28.07
C ALA A 419 16.32 -8.12 27.70
N TYR A 420 15.86 -7.35 28.71
CA TYR A 420 15.15 -6.07 28.48
C TYR A 420 16.08 -4.94 28.07
N SER A 421 17.37 -5.08 28.33
CA SER A 421 18.23 -3.91 28.50
C SER A 421 19.23 -3.77 27.38
N LEU A 422 19.48 -2.50 27.06
CA LEU A 422 20.61 -1.94 26.34
C LEU A 422 21.96 -2.25 27.02
N SER A 423 22.18 -3.46 27.54
CA SER A 423 23.37 -3.81 28.31
C SER A 423 23.88 -5.23 28.06
N VAL A 424 24.90 -5.31 27.19
CA VAL A 424 26.14 -6.11 27.18
C VAL A 424 26.16 -7.63 27.37
N ASP A 425 25.16 -8.31 27.94
CA ASP A 425 25.25 -9.76 28.18
C ASP A 425 24.12 -10.57 27.52
N VAL A 426 23.95 -10.39 26.20
CA VAL A 426 23.21 -11.34 25.35
C VAL A 426 24.23 -12.29 24.72
N ILE A 427 24.28 -13.52 25.24
CA ILE A 427 25.18 -14.56 24.71
C ILE A 427 24.55 -15.15 23.45
N ALA A 428 25.16 -14.81 22.31
CA ALA A 428 25.09 -15.43 20.98
C ALA A 428 23.77 -16.13 20.60
N ALA A 429 22.92 -15.43 19.83
CA ALA A 429 22.04 -16.12 18.89
C ALA A 429 22.94 -16.99 17.99
N GLY A 430 22.73 -18.31 18.01
CA GLY A 430 23.63 -19.29 17.39
C GLY A 430 23.77 -19.20 15.86
N PRO A 431 24.14 -20.30 15.17
CA PRO A 431 24.31 -20.36 13.72
C PRO A 431 23.17 -19.72 12.90
N THR A 432 21.94 -19.77 13.41
CA THR A 432 20.73 -19.34 12.69
C THR A 432 20.58 -17.83 12.56
N ALA A 433 21.08 -17.03 13.51
CA ALA A 433 21.13 -15.58 13.30
C ALA A 433 22.10 -15.22 12.16
N ASN A 434 23.20 -15.97 12.01
CA ASN A 434 24.13 -15.81 10.90
C ASN A 434 23.51 -16.27 9.56
N GLU A 435 22.77 -17.39 9.54
CA GLU A 435 22.06 -17.88 8.35
C GLU A 435 20.98 -16.91 7.87
N LEU A 436 20.20 -16.37 8.80
CA LEU A 436 19.20 -15.35 8.50
C LEU A 436 19.82 -14.00 8.16
N GLY A 437 21.13 -13.80 8.35
CA GLY A 437 21.82 -12.54 8.08
C GLY A 437 21.47 -11.42 9.06
N ILE A 438 20.99 -11.78 10.25
CA ILE A 438 20.58 -10.84 11.29
C ILE A 438 21.85 -10.41 12.01
N MET A 439 22.48 -9.36 11.48
CA MET A 439 23.65 -8.77 12.10
C MET A 439 23.28 -7.67 13.09
N TRP A 440 24.05 -7.63 14.16
CA TRP A 440 23.83 -6.90 15.40
C TRP A 440 23.73 -5.39 15.14
N GLY A 441 22.56 -4.80 15.43
CA GLY A 441 22.31 -3.37 15.30
C GLY A 441 22.76 -2.59 16.54
N TYR A 442 23.65 -1.60 16.33
CA TYR A 442 24.18 -0.70 17.35
C TYR A 442 23.16 0.38 17.71
N TYR A 443 22.66 0.42 18.95
CA TYR A 443 21.90 1.56 19.48
C TYR A 443 22.62 2.11 20.72
N ASP A 444 23.40 3.17 20.49
CA ASP A 444 24.02 4.08 21.48
C ASP A 444 24.95 3.46 22.55
N GLN A 445 26.26 3.40 22.23
CA GLN A 445 27.42 3.20 23.13
C GLN A 445 27.43 2.04 24.15
N VAL A 446 26.50 1.09 24.07
CA VAL A 446 26.55 -0.16 24.84
C VAL A 446 26.17 -1.29 23.89
N ASP A 447 26.97 -2.36 23.81
CA ASP A 447 26.69 -3.51 22.95
C ASP A 447 25.28 -4.05 23.25
N VAL A 448 24.34 -3.83 22.32
CA VAL A 448 22.99 -4.39 22.39
C VAL A 448 23.01 -5.67 21.57
N GLY A 449 23.11 -6.82 22.22
CA GLY A 449 22.98 -8.09 21.52
C GLY A 449 21.52 -8.37 21.16
N GLN A 450 21.30 -8.73 19.91
CA GLN A 450 19.99 -9.11 19.40
C GLN A 450 19.85 -10.63 19.55
N ALA A 451 18.83 -11.08 20.30
CA ALA A 451 18.57 -12.50 20.51
C ALA A 451 17.39 -12.96 19.63
N ALA A 452 17.68 -13.90 18.75
CA ALA A 452 16.68 -14.69 18.01
C ALA A 452 16.79 -16.14 18.48
N ALA A 453 15.65 -16.74 18.83
CA ALA A 453 15.51 -18.17 19.09
C ALA A 453 14.67 -18.77 17.97
N TRP A 454 14.88 -20.04 17.66
CA TRP A 454 14.07 -20.76 16.69
C TRP A 454 13.92 -22.20 17.16
N THR A 455 13.03 -22.96 16.57
CA THR A 455 13.05 -24.43 16.68
C THR A 455 12.46 -25.02 15.43
N SER A 456 13.08 -26.09 14.92
CA SER A 456 12.45 -27.05 14.00
C SER A 456 12.27 -28.43 14.63
N HIS A 457 12.42 -28.51 15.97
CA HIS A 457 12.42 -29.78 16.68
C HIS A 457 11.06 -30.47 16.63
N ALA A 458 11.07 -31.78 16.37
CA ALA A 458 9.88 -32.64 16.34
C ALA A 458 8.75 -32.13 15.43
N GLY A 459 9.08 -31.42 14.34
CA GLY A 459 8.11 -30.90 13.36
C GLY A 459 7.42 -29.59 13.74
N LYS A 460 7.76 -28.99 14.89
CA LYS A 460 7.33 -27.64 15.27
C LYS A 460 8.10 -26.63 14.44
N ARG A 461 7.43 -25.65 13.82
CA ARG A 461 8.06 -24.59 13.02
C ARG A 461 7.83 -23.25 13.71
N ALA A 462 8.77 -22.80 14.54
CA ALA A 462 8.62 -21.53 15.25
C ALA A 462 9.91 -20.71 15.29
N LEU A 463 9.75 -19.39 15.21
CA LEU A 463 10.81 -18.39 15.29
C LEU A 463 10.40 -17.35 16.33
N PHE A 464 11.30 -17.01 17.25
CA PHE A 464 11.06 -16.03 18.31
C PHE A 464 12.10 -14.91 18.31
N PHE A 465 11.62 -13.67 18.36
CA PHE A 465 12.43 -12.47 18.57
C PHE A 465 12.03 -11.76 19.85
N GLY A 466 13.01 -11.53 20.73
CA GLY A 466 12.83 -10.75 21.95
C GLY A 466 12.62 -9.24 21.73
N PHE A 467 12.63 -8.79 20.47
CA PHE A 467 12.38 -7.42 20.03
C PHE A 467 11.41 -7.42 18.84
N PRO A 468 10.80 -6.27 18.53
CA PRO A 468 9.80 -6.16 17.47
C PRO A 468 10.47 -6.20 16.10
N VAL A 469 10.06 -7.14 15.24
CA VAL A 469 10.65 -7.35 13.91
C VAL A 469 10.40 -6.19 12.94
N GLU A 470 9.37 -5.37 13.18
CA GLU A 470 9.12 -4.14 12.44
C GLU A 470 10.23 -3.09 12.62
N GLY A 471 11.08 -3.23 13.64
CA GLY A 471 12.28 -2.41 13.85
C GLY A 471 13.45 -2.74 12.92
N ILE A 472 13.34 -3.76 12.05
CA ILE A 472 14.37 -4.09 11.05
C ILE A 472 14.34 -3.05 9.93
N VAL A 473 15.13 -1.99 10.10
CA VAL A 473 15.35 -0.96 9.08
C VAL A 473 16.74 -1.08 8.47
N PRO A 474 16.89 -1.01 7.13
CA PRO A 474 18.20 -0.95 6.52
C PRO A 474 18.87 0.38 6.89
N TYR A 475 19.88 0.35 7.77
CA TYR A 475 20.70 1.53 8.04
C TYR A 475 21.73 1.70 6.92
N PRO A 476 21.63 2.72 6.05
CA PRO A 476 22.31 2.68 4.77
C PRO A 476 23.85 2.73 4.79
N ASN A 477 24.53 2.86 5.94
CA ASN A 477 25.97 3.20 5.94
C ASN A 477 26.82 2.70 7.14
N LEU A 478 26.33 1.81 8.02
CA LEU A 478 27.06 1.54 9.27
C LEU A 478 27.52 0.09 9.49
N VAL A 479 26.97 -0.92 8.81
CA VAL A 479 27.42 -2.31 9.02
C VAL A 479 27.34 -3.14 7.72
N PRO A 480 28.48 -3.64 7.17
CA PRO A 480 28.47 -4.55 6.03
C PRO A 480 27.74 -5.86 6.35
N GLY A 481 26.58 -6.13 5.75
CA GLY A 481 25.81 -7.37 5.96
C GLY A 481 24.43 -7.21 6.61
N SER A 482 23.96 -5.99 6.84
CA SER A 482 22.57 -5.73 7.24
C SER A 482 21.58 -6.07 6.12
N ILE A 483 20.44 -6.68 6.47
CA ILE A 483 19.34 -7.01 5.54
C ILE A 483 18.13 -6.08 5.74
N SER A 484 17.29 -5.97 4.72
CA SER A 484 15.99 -5.28 4.84
C SER A 484 14.93 -6.17 5.52
N LEU A 485 13.82 -5.58 6.01
CA LEU A 485 12.68 -6.35 6.53
C LEU A 485 12.13 -7.35 5.49
N THR A 486 12.05 -6.93 4.22
CA THR A 486 11.62 -7.77 3.09
C THR A 486 12.56 -8.98 2.92
N GLU A 487 13.86 -8.74 2.88
CA GLU A 487 14.87 -9.80 2.75
C GLU A 487 14.88 -10.73 3.97
N PHE A 488 14.66 -10.19 5.17
CA PHE A 488 14.50 -10.99 6.38
C PHE A 488 13.30 -11.93 6.29
N LEU A 489 12.12 -11.43 5.88
CA LEU A 489 10.91 -12.24 5.75
C LEU A 489 11.07 -13.32 4.66
N GLU A 490 11.67 -12.98 3.52
CA GLU A 490 12.01 -13.97 2.48
C GLU A 490 12.86 -15.11 3.04
N ARG A 491 13.94 -14.78 3.76
CA ARG A 491 14.83 -15.77 4.37
C ARG A 491 14.10 -16.59 5.44
N ALA A 492 13.28 -15.96 6.27
CA ALA A 492 12.49 -16.64 7.29
C ALA A 492 11.51 -17.65 6.67
N PHE A 493 10.88 -17.32 5.53
CA PHE A 493 9.97 -18.23 4.83
C PHE A 493 10.69 -19.34 4.05
N VAL A 494 11.80 -19.03 3.37
CA VAL A 494 12.65 -20.05 2.74
C VAL A 494 13.13 -21.05 3.80
N PHE A 495 13.56 -20.53 4.95
CA PHE A 495 13.95 -21.34 6.10
C PHE A 495 12.78 -22.19 6.60
N ALA A 496 11.61 -21.59 6.82
CA ALA A 496 10.40 -22.31 7.23
C ALA A 496 10.01 -23.42 6.24
N ALA A 497 10.25 -23.24 4.94
CA ALA A 497 9.99 -24.23 3.90
C ALA A 497 11.04 -25.35 3.85
N THR A 498 12.31 -25.01 4.10
CA THR A 498 13.45 -25.94 4.04
C THR A 498 13.49 -26.87 5.26
N PHE A 499 13.04 -26.40 6.42
CA PHE A 499 12.96 -27.19 7.66
C PHE A 499 11.51 -27.60 7.97
N GLY A 500 10.80 -28.13 6.96
CA GLY A 500 9.47 -28.73 7.12
C GLY A 500 9.46 -29.89 8.12
N PRO A 501 8.28 -30.45 8.47
CA PRO A 501 8.20 -31.59 9.38
C PRO A 501 9.13 -32.69 8.87
N LEU A 502 10.21 -32.93 9.60
CA LEU A 502 11.09 -34.06 9.37
C LEU A 502 10.22 -35.29 9.61
N GLU A 503 9.84 -36.01 8.57
CA GLU A 503 9.25 -37.33 8.75
C GLU A 503 10.37 -38.22 9.33
N PRO A 504 10.26 -38.67 10.59
CA PRO A 504 11.24 -39.59 11.12
C PRO A 504 11.13 -40.88 10.31
N VAL A 505 12.13 -41.13 9.48
CA VAL A 505 12.16 -42.35 8.71
C VAL A 505 12.76 -43.43 9.60
N THR A 506 12.06 -44.57 9.72
CA THR A 506 12.62 -45.71 10.43
C THR A 506 13.85 -46.19 9.69
N THR A 507 15.02 -46.08 10.33
CA THR A 507 16.30 -46.52 9.79
C THR A 507 16.62 -47.93 10.27
N GLN A 508 17.17 -48.76 9.39
CA GLN A 508 17.84 -50.00 9.76
C GLN A 508 19.34 -49.86 9.51
N ILE A 509 20.11 -50.40 10.45
CA ILE A 509 21.56 -50.30 10.46
C ILE A 509 22.12 -51.72 10.51
N GLU A 510 22.95 -52.06 9.53
CA GLU A 510 23.66 -53.35 9.50
C GLU A 510 25.16 -53.12 9.29
N LEU A 511 25.97 -53.92 9.96
CA LEU A 511 27.42 -53.96 9.78
C LEU A 511 27.77 -55.21 8.97
N LEU A 512 28.23 -55.02 7.73
CA LEU A 512 28.60 -56.12 6.83
C LEU A 512 29.99 -55.86 6.26
N GLY A 513 30.90 -56.82 6.44
CA GLY A 513 32.23 -56.75 5.82
C GLY A 513 33.14 -55.60 6.30
N GLY A 514 32.79 -54.89 7.37
CA GLY A 514 33.51 -53.70 7.84
C GLY A 514 32.93 -52.37 7.34
N ASP A 515 31.83 -52.44 6.59
CA ASP A 515 31.06 -51.27 6.15
C ASP A 515 29.74 -51.19 6.93
N LEU A 516 29.29 -49.96 7.16
CA LEU A 516 28.00 -49.62 7.72
C LEU A 516 27.00 -49.45 6.59
N HIS A 517 25.96 -50.27 6.59
CA HIS A 517 24.83 -50.15 5.69
C HIS A 517 23.66 -49.50 6.41
N LEU A 518 23.22 -48.36 5.89
CA LEU A 518 22.01 -47.66 6.33
C LEU A 518 20.91 -47.89 5.29
N SER A 519 19.71 -48.22 5.75
CA SER A 519 18.51 -48.25 4.91
C SER A 519 17.35 -47.61 5.64
N TRP A 520 16.40 -47.02 4.91
CA TRP A 520 15.28 -46.31 5.49
C TRP A 520 14.01 -46.46 4.64
N ALA A 521 12.84 -46.27 5.26
CA ALA A 521 11.56 -46.32 4.54
C ALA A 521 11.42 -45.15 3.55
N ALA A 522 10.79 -45.38 2.40
CA ALA A 522 10.49 -44.27 1.50
C ALA A 522 9.40 -43.37 2.11
N SER A 523 9.68 -42.06 2.22
CA SER A 523 8.67 -41.05 2.54
C SER A 523 7.85 -40.71 1.29
N PRO A 524 6.50 -40.70 1.34
CA PRO A 524 5.66 -40.36 0.19
C PRO A 524 5.85 -38.94 -0.33
N SER A 525 6.37 -38.05 0.52
CA SER A 525 6.58 -36.64 0.21
C SER A 525 8.03 -36.29 -0.15
N ALA A 526 8.97 -37.23 -0.06
CA ALA A 526 10.38 -36.92 -0.26
C ALA A 526 10.82 -36.99 -1.73
N THR A 527 11.52 -35.95 -2.18
CA THR A 527 12.21 -35.91 -3.47
C THR A 527 13.69 -36.25 -3.35
N ALA A 528 14.27 -36.13 -2.15
CA ALA A 528 15.64 -36.52 -1.83
C ALA A 528 15.83 -36.87 -0.33
N TYR A 529 17.00 -37.41 0.01
CA TYR A 529 17.42 -37.74 1.37
C TYR A 529 18.84 -37.24 1.64
N ARG A 530 19.09 -36.81 2.89
CA ARG A 530 20.41 -36.41 3.38
C ARG A 530 20.83 -37.26 4.58
N VAL A 531 22.08 -37.71 4.60
CA VAL A 531 22.66 -38.54 5.66
C VAL A 531 23.75 -37.76 6.38
N TYR A 532 23.65 -37.68 7.70
CA TYR A 532 24.57 -36.95 8.57
C TYR A 532 25.28 -37.89 9.56
N SER A 533 26.55 -37.60 9.83
CA SER A 533 27.28 -38.13 10.98
C SER A 533 27.25 -37.13 12.12
N LEU A 534 27.05 -37.63 13.34
CA LEU A 534 27.24 -36.86 14.57
C LEU A 534 28.58 -37.27 15.21
N ASP A 535 29.52 -36.33 15.23
CA ASP A 535 30.79 -36.53 15.93
C ASP A 535 30.60 -36.39 17.45
N GLY A 536 31.18 -37.35 18.18
CA GLY A 536 30.97 -37.52 19.61
C GLY A 536 31.22 -36.26 20.46
N LEU A 537 30.34 -36.07 21.45
CA LEU A 537 30.38 -35.06 22.53
C LEU A 537 30.37 -33.57 22.12
N GLY A 538 30.19 -33.25 20.84
CA GLY A 538 30.18 -31.85 20.35
C GLY A 538 29.03 -31.46 19.40
N GLY A 539 28.14 -32.38 19.02
CA GLY A 539 26.87 -32.06 18.34
C GLY A 539 26.94 -31.52 16.91
N ALA A 540 28.13 -31.35 16.32
CA ALA A 540 28.27 -30.87 14.95
C ALA A 540 27.89 -31.98 13.95
N GLU A 541 26.84 -31.73 13.17
CA GLU A 541 26.43 -32.62 12.07
C GLU A 541 27.35 -32.41 10.86
N THR A 542 27.97 -33.49 10.40
CA THR A 542 28.69 -33.49 9.12
C THR A 542 27.84 -34.18 8.07
N LEU A 543 27.45 -33.45 7.01
CA LEU A 543 26.75 -34.02 5.86
C LEU A 543 27.69 -35.01 5.17
N LEU A 544 27.29 -36.27 5.12
CA LEU A 544 28.05 -37.34 4.48
C LEU A 544 27.59 -37.59 3.04
N LEU A 545 26.27 -37.51 2.80
CA LEU A 545 25.68 -37.91 1.52
C LEU A 545 24.33 -37.23 1.27
N GLU A 546 24.09 -36.82 0.03
CA GLU A 546 22.77 -36.55 -0.53
C GLU A 546 22.42 -37.64 -1.55
N THR A 547 21.21 -38.20 -1.47
CA THR A 547 20.78 -39.29 -2.35
C THR A 547 19.27 -39.32 -2.52
N VAL A 548 18.78 -39.82 -3.66
CA VAL A 548 17.35 -40.13 -3.87
C VAL A 548 17.02 -41.58 -3.50
N ASP A 549 18.06 -42.40 -3.32
CA ASP A 549 17.92 -43.79 -2.91
C ASP A 549 17.58 -43.88 -1.43
N THR A 550 16.99 -44.99 -1.03
CA THR A 550 16.60 -45.25 0.37
C THR A 550 17.66 -46.04 1.15
N GLN A 551 18.90 -46.08 0.62
CA GLN A 551 20.01 -46.85 1.17
C GLN A 551 21.34 -46.14 0.94
N ALA A 552 22.27 -46.29 1.88
CA ALA A 552 23.64 -45.77 1.81
C ALA A 552 24.63 -46.70 2.50
N THR A 553 25.90 -46.69 2.07
CA THR A 553 26.98 -47.51 2.65
C THR A 553 28.21 -46.67 2.96
N PHE A 554 28.77 -46.82 4.15
CA PHE A 554 29.92 -46.05 4.63
C PHE A 554 31.01 -46.98 5.19
N PRO A 555 32.30 -46.76 4.90
CA PRO A 555 33.38 -47.53 5.52
C PRO A 555 33.54 -47.17 7.00
N VAL A 556 33.69 -48.19 7.86
CA VAL A 556 33.88 -47.99 9.31
C VAL A 556 35.35 -47.71 9.59
N THR A 557 35.82 -46.50 9.28
CA THR A 557 37.22 -46.09 9.52
C THR A 557 37.42 -45.02 10.59
N GLU A 558 36.35 -44.40 11.11
CA GLU A 558 36.46 -43.37 12.16
C GLU A 558 35.41 -43.57 13.27
N GLY A 559 35.66 -43.00 14.45
CA GLY A 559 34.89 -43.20 15.69
C GLY A 559 33.50 -42.56 15.69
N ILE A 560 32.64 -42.99 14.76
CA ILE A 560 31.32 -42.42 14.52
C ILE A 560 30.31 -42.96 15.53
N GLY A 561 29.65 -42.06 16.26
CA GLY A 561 28.79 -42.40 17.40
C GLY A 561 27.29 -42.43 17.11
N LEU A 562 26.81 -41.73 16.06
CA LEU A 562 25.39 -41.69 15.68
C LEU A 562 25.22 -41.24 14.22
N PHE A 563 24.20 -41.75 13.53
CA PHE A 563 23.82 -41.34 12.18
C PHE A 563 22.35 -40.90 12.15
N THR A 564 22.08 -39.84 11.39
CA THR A 564 20.71 -39.34 11.16
C THR A 564 20.45 -39.29 9.67
N VAL A 565 19.28 -39.78 9.24
CA VAL A 565 18.78 -39.65 7.87
C VAL A 565 17.60 -38.68 7.87
N ARG A 566 17.64 -37.68 6.98
CA ARG A 566 16.58 -36.68 6.81
C ARG A 566 15.97 -36.80 5.41
N ALA A 567 14.65 -36.72 5.33
CA ALA A 567 13.89 -36.71 4.09
C ALA A 567 13.57 -35.26 3.69
N GLU A 568 13.78 -34.89 2.42
CA GLU A 568 13.55 -33.54 1.90
C GLU A 568 12.48 -33.56 0.82
N ARG A 569 11.60 -32.55 0.82
CA ARG A 569 10.47 -32.42 -0.11
C ARG A 569 10.79 -31.51 -1.28
#